data_AF-Q6YCR4-F1
#
_entry.id   AF-Q6YCR4-F1
#
_cell.length_a   1.000
_cell.length_b   1.000
_cell.length_c   1.000
_cell.angle_alpha   90.00
_cell.angle_beta   90.00
_cell.angle_gamma   90.00
#
_symmetry.space_group_name_H-M   'P 1'
#
loop_
_entity.id
_entity.type
_entity.pdbx_description
1 polymer ?
#
loop_
_entity_poly.entity_id
_entity_poly.type
_entity_poly.pdbx_seq_one_letter_code
_entity_poly.pdbx_strand_id
1 'polypeptide(L)'
;GGKLGYKQTDIAGTGLTFDIAFKFASNTDWEGKDSKGVVQAGANHSKYGLGGDILFGWERTREDGVQEYIKVELTGNSTLSSGYAQAAAVNNDILWDVGAKVSMKLWGLCALAATDVGRKKDGAQGTVGADALLTLGYRWFSAGGYFASQASNVFKDVFLTTPMQKDDCAAYIKLETKGSDPDTSFLEGLDLGVDVRTYMPVYYFAARAQLPAPVPAIYFPVYGKVWGSYRHDMGEYGWVKVYANLYGGTNKKNDAAAPTKWKAGYCGYYECGVVVSPLEK
;
A
#
# COMPACT_ATOMS: atom_id res chain seq x y z
N GLY A 1 10.21 -2.44 -20.69
CA GLY A 1 10.15 -1.00 -20.35
C GLY A 1 11.50 -0.52 -19.90
N GLY A 2 11.70 0.78 -19.76
CA GLY A 2 12.93 1.39 -19.27
C GLY A 2 12.66 2.65 -18.44
N LYS A 3 13.67 3.05 -17.67
CA LYS A 3 13.69 4.25 -16.82
C LYS A 3 14.92 5.06 -17.21
N LEU A 4 14.72 6.35 -17.52
CA LEU A 4 15.80 7.31 -17.70
C LEU A 4 15.62 8.41 -16.67
N GLY A 5 16.66 8.71 -15.91
CA GLY A 5 16.56 9.71 -14.85
C GLY A 5 17.90 10.28 -14.45
N TYR A 6 17.83 11.35 -13.68
CA TYR A 6 18.94 11.97 -12.98
C TYR A 6 18.70 11.81 -11.49
N LYS A 7 19.71 11.30 -10.78
CA LYS A 7 19.70 11.20 -9.33
C LYS A 7 20.98 11.80 -8.79
N GLN A 8 20.85 12.73 -7.86
CA GLN A 8 21.96 13.18 -7.04
C GLN A 8 21.55 13.22 -5.57
N THR A 9 22.34 12.53 -4.76
CA THR A 9 22.22 12.49 -3.31
C THR A 9 23.29 13.36 -2.69
N ASP A 10 22.99 13.93 -1.53
CA ASP A 10 23.92 14.75 -0.75
C ASP A 10 24.57 15.89 -1.56
N ILE A 11 23.74 16.72 -2.19
CA ILE A 11 24.17 17.84 -3.03
C ILE A 11 25.03 18.78 -2.18
N ALA A 12 26.32 18.87 -2.51
CA ALA A 12 27.32 19.69 -1.83
C ALA A 12 27.46 19.42 -0.32
N GLY A 13 27.21 18.19 0.14
CA GLY A 13 27.34 17.84 1.56
C GLY A 13 26.23 18.40 2.47
N THR A 14 25.12 18.86 1.87
CA THR A 14 24.01 19.49 2.61
C THR A 14 22.95 18.50 3.09
N GLY A 15 23.05 17.22 2.67
CA GLY A 15 22.00 16.23 2.84
C GLY A 15 20.85 16.34 1.83
N LEU A 16 20.85 17.37 0.96
CA LEU A 16 19.81 17.53 -0.06
C LEU A 16 19.92 16.45 -1.14
N THR A 17 18.78 15.89 -1.51
CA THR A 17 18.64 14.86 -2.56
C THR A 17 17.62 15.31 -3.59
N PHE A 18 17.96 15.12 -4.85
CA PHE A 18 17.06 15.29 -5.98
C PHE A 18 17.12 14.06 -6.87
N ASP A 19 15.98 13.47 -7.16
CA ASP A 19 15.82 12.36 -8.10
C ASP A 19 14.66 12.69 -9.04
N ILE A 20 14.89 12.60 -10.34
CA ILE A 20 13.86 12.76 -11.35
C ILE A 20 14.03 11.67 -12.38
N ALA A 21 12.93 11.06 -12.78
CA ALA A 21 12.96 10.07 -13.83
C ALA A 21 11.70 10.04 -14.67
N PHE A 22 11.90 9.63 -15.91
CA PHE A 22 10.87 9.28 -16.87
C PHE A 22 10.88 7.75 -17.07
N LYS A 23 9.70 7.17 -17.09
CA LYS A 23 9.45 5.74 -17.24
C LYS A 23 8.65 5.49 -18.50
N PHE A 24 9.02 4.44 -19.21
CA PHE A 24 8.25 3.91 -20.34
C PHE A 24 8.08 2.41 -20.18
N ALA A 25 6.88 1.91 -20.40
CA ALA A 25 6.55 0.50 -20.33
C ALA A 25 5.71 0.08 -21.54
N SER A 26 5.87 -1.17 -21.94
CA SER A 26 4.98 -1.84 -22.88
C SER A 26 4.74 -3.24 -22.34
N ASN A 27 3.53 -3.75 -22.53
CA ASN A 27 3.21 -5.15 -22.20
C ASN A 27 3.79 -6.16 -23.20
N THR A 28 4.60 -5.70 -24.18
CA THR A 28 5.34 -6.54 -25.13
C THR A 28 4.47 -7.45 -25.99
N ASP A 29 3.16 -7.21 -26.06
CA ASP A 29 2.24 -7.95 -26.93
C ASP A 29 2.12 -7.23 -28.27
N TRP A 30 3.19 -7.32 -29.06
CA TRP A 30 3.34 -6.65 -30.36
C TRP A 30 2.61 -7.40 -31.48
N GLU A 31 2.36 -8.69 -31.29
CA GLU A 31 1.77 -9.59 -32.27
C GLU A 31 0.24 -9.74 -32.12
N GLY A 32 -0.34 -9.28 -30.99
CA GLY A 32 -1.78 -9.36 -30.75
C GLY A 32 -2.29 -10.80 -30.71
N LYS A 33 -1.48 -11.70 -30.14
CA LYS A 33 -1.76 -13.14 -30.09
C LYS A 33 -2.68 -13.46 -28.94
N ASP A 34 -3.67 -14.31 -29.17
CA ASP A 34 -4.50 -14.84 -28.08
C ASP A 34 -3.72 -15.79 -27.16
N SER A 35 -4.37 -16.28 -26.10
CA SER A 35 -3.80 -17.25 -25.15
C SER A 35 -3.37 -18.59 -25.80
N LYS A 36 -3.65 -18.79 -27.09
CA LYS A 36 -3.26 -19.95 -27.90
C LYS A 36 -2.21 -19.62 -28.96
N GLY A 37 -1.72 -18.37 -29.01
CA GLY A 37 -0.68 -17.93 -29.93
C GLY A 37 -1.18 -17.50 -31.32
N VAL A 38 -2.49 -17.31 -31.52
CA VAL A 38 -3.08 -16.96 -32.83
C VAL A 38 -3.24 -15.44 -32.97
N VAL A 39 -2.72 -14.88 -34.07
CA VAL A 39 -2.89 -13.46 -34.42
C VAL A 39 -4.33 -13.21 -34.88
N GLN A 40 -5.06 -12.34 -34.17
CA GLN A 40 -6.46 -12.02 -34.49
C GLN A 40 -6.55 -10.80 -35.42
N ALA A 41 -7.44 -10.85 -36.42
CA ALA A 41 -7.72 -9.68 -37.26
C ALA A 41 -8.44 -8.60 -36.42
N GLY A 42 -7.89 -7.39 -36.37
CA GLY A 42 -8.36 -6.33 -35.46
C GLY A 42 -7.86 -6.46 -34.02
N ALA A 43 -6.81 -7.26 -33.78
CA ALA A 43 -6.19 -7.43 -32.48
C ALA A 43 -5.81 -6.07 -31.86
N ASN A 44 -6.16 -5.90 -30.58
CA ASN A 44 -5.78 -4.72 -29.83
C ASN A 44 -4.26 -4.70 -29.63
N HIS A 45 -3.62 -3.62 -30.05
CA HIS A 45 -2.17 -3.43 -29.91
C HIS A 45 -1.73 -3.37 -28.44
N SER A 46 -0.42 -3.53 -28.24
CA SER A 46 0.26 -3.41 -26.95
C SER A 46 -0.25 -2.21 -26.12
N LYS A 47 -0.39 -2.42 -24.82
CA LYS A 47 -0.58 -1.32 -23.85
C LYS A 47 0.74 -0.60 -23.67
N TYR A 48 0.72 0.72 -23.78
CA TYR A 48 1.88 1.57 -23.52
C TYR A 48 1.68 2.36 -22.24
N GLY A 49 2.70 2.39 -21.39
CA GLY A 49 2.73 3.21 -20.19
C GLY A 49 3.81 4.28 -20.31
N LEU A 50 3.47 5.51 -19.96
CA LEU A 50 4.39 6.62 -19.81
C LEU A 50 4.22 7.17 -18.39
N GLY A 51 5.31 7.52 -17.74
CA GLY A 51 5.23 8.11 -16.43
C GLY A 51 6.51 8.77 -16.00
N GLY A 52 6.50 9.29 -14.78
CA GLY A 52 7.65 9.86 -14.16
C GLY A 52 7.50 9.97 -12.66
N ASP A 53 8.64 10.09 -12.01
CA ASP A 53 8.77 10.33 -10.57
C ASP A 53 9.72 11.49 -10.35
N ILE A 54 9.39 12.32 -9.37
CA ILE A 54 10.27 13.36 -8.83
C ILE A 54 10.33 13.18 -7.33
N LEU A 55 11.52 13.14 -6.77
CA LEU A 55 11.78 13.15 -5.34
C LEU A 55 12.67 14.34 -5.02
N PHE A 56 12.20 15.17 -4.09
CA PHE A 56 13.01 16.15 -3.38
C PHE A 56 13.13 15.71 -1.94
N GLY A 57 14.35 15.66 -1.43
CA GLY A 57 14.61 15.19 -0.09
C GLY A 57 15.68 16.00 0.61
N TRP A 58 15.62 15.99 1.91
CA TRP A 58 16.74 16.25 2.79
C TRP A 58 16.91 15.04 3.68
N GLU A 59 18.16 14.58 3.84
CA GLU A 59 18.51 13.47 4.71
C GLU A 59 19.79 13.80 5.48
N ARG A 60 19.86 13.41 6.74
CA ARG A 60 21.12 13.36 7.50
C ARG A 60 21.17 12.13 8.38
N THR A 61 22.37 11.68 8.66
CA THR A 61 22.61 10.69 9.72
C THR A 61 23.15 11.43 10.93
N ARG A 62 22.49 11.29 12.08
CA ARG A 62 22.97 11.82 13.35
C ARG A 62 24.16 11.00 13.87
N GLU A 63 24.87 11.55 14.85
CA GLU A 63 26.00 10.87 15.52
C GLU A 63 25.61 9.54 16.15
N ASP A 64 24.37 9.39 16.60
CA ASP A 64 23.82 8.16 17.18
C ASP A 64 23.28 7.17 16.11
N GLY A 65 23.57 7.41 14.83
CA GLY A 65 23.19 6.53 13.72
C GLY A 65 21.74 6.67 13.27
N VAL A 66 20.95 7.58 13.87
CA VAL A 66 19.58 7.84 13.45
C VAL A 66 19.57 8.57 12.10
N GLN A 67 18.93 7.97 11.10
CA GLN A 67 18.62 8.65 9.83
C GLN A 67 17.40 9.55 10.01
N GLU A 68 17.60 10.84 9.77
CA GLU A 68 16.57 11.86 9.74
C GLU A 68 16.33 12.31 8.32
N TYR A 69 15.07 12.60 7.98
CA TYR A 69 14.73 13.04 6.64
C TYR A 69 13.44 13.84 6.56
N ILE A 70 13.33 14.61 5.48
CA ILE A 70 12.08 15.16 4.95
C ILE A 70 12.09 14.87 3.45
N LYS A 71 11.05 14.23 2.93
CA LYS A 71 10.95 13.84 1.53
C LYS A 71 9.60 14.24 0.96
N VAL A 72 9.62 14.74 -0.25
CA VAL A 72 8.46 14.99 -1.10
C VAL A 72 8.66 14.17 -2.37
N GLU A 73 7.74 13.25 -2.61
CA GLU A 73 7.72 12.37 -3.77
C GLU A 73 6.47 12.68 -4.57
N LEU A 74 6.62 12.96 -5.86
CA LEU A 74 5.56 13.16 -6.82
C LEU A 74 5.69 12.09 -7.89
N THR A 75 4.59 11.45 -8.25
CA THR A 75 4.55 10.45 -9.32
C THR A 75 3.40 10.77 -10.24
N GLY A 76 3.59 10.57 -11.53
CA GLY A 76 2.52 10.64 -12.52
C GLY A 76 2.71 9.56 -13.54
N ASN A 77 1.67 8.77 -13.81
CA ASN A 77 1.68 7.74 -14.83
C ASN A 77 0.44 7.87 -15.70
N SER A 78 0.57 7.46 -16.95
CA SER A 78 -0.54 7.26 -17.88
C SER A 78 -0.34 5.96 -18.63
N THR A 79 -1.43 5.29 -18.93
CA THR A 79 -1.44 4.10 -19.76
C THR A 79 -2.44 4.26 -20.89
N LEU A 80 -1.97 3.98 -22.10
CA LEU A 80 -2.79 3.87 -23.29
C LEU A 80 -3.40 2.47 -23.32
N SER A 81 -4.73 2.40 -23.34
CA SER A 81 -5.44 1.13 -23.29
C SER A 81 -5.40 0.38 -24.63
N SER A 82 -5.82 -0.88 -24.56
CA SER A 82 -5.87 -1.81 -25.68
C SER A 82 -7.02 -1.40 -26.61
N GLY A 83 -6.75 -0.49 -27.55
CA GLY A 83 -7.75 0.11 -28.44
C GLY A 83 -7.41 1.51 -28.95
N TYR A 84 -6.38 2.18 -28.40
CA TYR A 84 -6.06 3.58 -28.71
C TYR A 84 -5.83 3.90 -30.20
N ALA A 85 -5.50 2.89 -31.02
CA ALA A 85 -5.23 3.04 -32.45
C ALA A 85 -6.50 2.87 -33.34
N GLN A 86 -7.65 2.49 -32.78
CA GLN A 86 -8.87 2.31 -33.56
C GLN A 86 -9.51 3.67 -33.85
N ALA A 87 -9.70 3.98 -35.14
CA ALA A 87 -10.29 5.23 -35.63
C ALA A 87 -11.79 5.41 -35.32
N ALA A 88 -12.44 4.42 -34.69
CA ALA A 88 -13.83 4.50 -34.26
C ALA A 88 -13.91 5.00 -32.81
N ALA A 89 -14.34 6.25 -32.66
CA ALA A 89 -14.27 7.09 -31.46
C ALA A 89 -15.16 6.67 -30.26
N VAL A 90 -15.21 5.40 -29.86
CA VAL A 90 -16.16 4.99 -28.81
C VAL A 90 -15.52 4.84 -27.42
N ASN A 91 -14.22 4.52 -27.27
CA ASN A 91 -13.58 4.40 -25.93
C ASN A 91 -12.05 4.63 -25.93
N ASN A 92 -11.55 5.72 -26.52
CA ASN A 92 -10.13 6.07 -26.48
C ASN A 92 -9.77 6.85 -25.21
N ASP A 93 -9.91 6.19 -24.06
CA ASP A 93 -9.65 6.82 -22.77
C ASP A 93 -8.21 6.60 -22.31
N ILE A 94 -7.48 7.71 -22.10
CA ILE A 94 -6.19 7.69 -21.42
C ILE A 94 -6.47 7.39 -19.94
N LEU A 95 -5.96 6.25 -19.46
CA LEU A 95 -5.90 5.97 -18.03
C LEU A 95 -4.71 6.74 -17.46
N TRP A 96 -4.88 7.40 -16.33
CA TRP A 96 -3.82 8.17 -15.71
C TRP A 96 -3.96 8.15 -14.19
N ASP A 97 -2.84 8.30 -13.50
CA ASP A 97 -2.75 8.44 -12.07
C ASP A 97 -1.66 9.46 -11.74
N VAL A 98 -1.92 10.29 -10.74
CA VAL A 98 -0.94 11.18 -10.13
C VAL A 98 -0.96 10.94 -8.63
N GLY A 99 0.22 10.91 -8.03
CA GLY A 99 0.41 10.65 -6.62
C GLY A 99 1.38 11.64 -6.01
N ALA A 100 1.13 11.99 -4.75
CA ALA A 100 2.03 12.80 -3.95
C ALA A 100 2.20 12.14 -2.58
N LYS A 101 3.44 12.12 -2.08
CA LYS A 101 3.78 11.64 -0.75
C LYS A 101 4.75 12.60 -0.10
N VAL A 102 4.40 13.07 1.08
CA VAL A 102 5.29 13.78 1.99
C VAL A 102 5.60 12.84 3.15
N SER A 103 6.87 12.65 3.46
CA SER A 103 7.27 11.86 4.62
C SER A 103 8.41 12.53 5.38
N MET A 104 8.41 12.40 6.69
CA MET A 104 9.46 12.91 7.56
C MET A 104 9.79 11.94 8.68
N LYS A 105 11.05 11.99 9.12
CA LYS A 105 11.53 11.44 10.38
C LYS A 105 12.50 12.43 11.01
N LEU A 106 12.15 13.00 12.15
CA LEU A 106 12.95 14.00 12.88
C LEU A 106 12.83 13.74 14.38
N TRP A 107 13.94 13.49 15.08
CA TRP A 107 13.97 13.31 16.53
C TRP A 107 12.92 12.32 17.08
N GLY A 108 12.78 11.17 16.42
CA GLY A 108 11.78 10.16 16.74
C GLY A 108 10.34 10.48 16.31
N LEU A 109 10.03 11.71 15.86
CA LEU A 109 8.76 12.02 15.22
C LEU A 109 8.79 11.50 13.78
N CYS A 110 7.75 10.76 13.39
CA CYS A 110 7.53 10.29 12.03
C CYS A 110 6.18 10.80 11.55
N ALA A 111 6.12 11.31 10.31
CA ALA A 111 4.86 11.61 9.67
C ALA A 111 4.90 11.20 8.20
N LEU A 112 3.76 10.76 7.68
CA LEU A 112 3.57 10.44 6.28
C LEU A 112 2.17 10.89 5.88
N ALA A 113 2.09 11.67 4.81
CA ALA A 113 0.86 11.98 4.12
C ALA A 113 1.05 11.58 2.65
N ALA A 114 0.20 10.72 2.14
CA ALA A 114 0.22 10.30 0.74
C ALA A 114 -1.19 10.40 0.14
N THR A 115 -1.28 10.71 -1.14
CA THR A 115 -2.53 10.69 -1.88
C THR A 115 -2.29 10.34 -3.33
N ASP A 116 -3.16 9.52 -3.89
CA ASP A 116 -3.16 9.15 -5.29
C ASP A 116 -4.54 9.48 -5.90
N VAL A 117 -4.56 10.08 -7.08
CA VAL A 117 -5.77 10.41 -7.83
C VAL A 117 -5.61 9.96 -9.27
N GLY A 118 -6.59 9.25 -9.82
CA GLY A 118 -6.48 8.76 -11.18
C GLY A 118 -7.75 8.16 -11.75
N ARG A 119 -7.75 7.99 -13.06
CA ARG A 119 -8.79 7.32 -13.83
C ARG A 119 -8.43 5.85 -14.03
N LYS A 120 -9.20 4.93 -13.40
CA LYS A 120 -8.75 3.54 -13.22
C LYS A 120 -9.38 2.45 -14.14
N LYS A 121 -10.30 2.74 -15.09
CA LYS A 121 -10.75 1.75 -16.10
C LYS A 121 -11.56 2.34 -17.28
N ASP A 122 -11.53 1.61 -18.41
CA ASP A 122 -12.40 1.76 -19.60
C ASP A 122 -13.81 1.16 -19.40
N GLY A 123 -14.83 1.93 -19.81
CA GLY A 123 -16.27 1.67 -19.70
C GLY A 123 -17.04 3.00 -19.56
N ALA A 124 -18.33 3.04 -19.90
CA ALA A 124 -19.14 4.26 -20.08
C ALA A 124 -19.23 5.22 -18.86
N GLN A 125 -18.60 4.89 -17.73
CA GLN A 125 -18.37 5.81 -16.62
C GLN A 125 -16.88 5.78 -16.24
N GLY A 126 -16.08 6.64 -16.88
CA GLY A 126 -14.71 6.94 -16.49
C GLY A 126 -14.66 7.62 -15.12
N THR A 127 -14.72 6.83 -14.05
CA THR A 127 -14.73 7.36 -12.69
C THR A 127 -13.31 7.69 -12.23
N VAL A 128 -13.11 8.91 -11.75
CA VAL A 128 -11.89 9.33 -11.05
C VAL A 128 -11.91 8.73 -9.65
N GLY A 129 -10.89 7.94 -9.33
CA GLY A 129 -10.60 7.43 -8.00
C GLY A 129 -9.60 8.33 -7.30
N ALA A 130 -9.74 8.46 -5.99
CA ALA A 130 -8.81 9.15 -5.12
C ALA A 130 -8.62 8.31 -3.86
N ASP A 131 -7.41 8.21 -3.36
CA ASP A 131 -7.14 7.67 -2.03
C ASP A 131 -6.06 8.48 -1.32
N ALA A 132 -6.06 8.41 0.00
CA ALA A 132 -5.17 9.15 0.86
C ALA A 132 -4.82 8.36 2.11
N LEU A 133 -3.59 8.51 2.57
CA LEU A 133 -3.05 7.90 3.79
C LEU A 133 -2.41 9.01 4.63
N LEU A 134 -2.77 9.08 5.90
CA LEU A 134 -2.08 9.88 6.90
C LEU A 134 -1.56 8.96 8.00
N THR A 135 -0.31 9.16 8.39
CA THR A 135 0.31 8.47 9.53
C THR A 135 1.11 9.48 10.33
N LEU A 136 0.96 9.41 11.64
CA LEU A 136 1.74 10.15 12.62
C LEU A 136 2.29 9.16 13.63
N GLY A 137 3.53 9.35 14.05
CA GLY A 137 4.14 8.50 15.05
C GLY A 137 5.22 9.21 15.82
N TYR A 138 5.48 8.72 17.02
CA TYR A 138 6.59 9.13 17.85
C TYR A 138 7.25 7.88 18.45
N ARG A 139 8.52 7.67 18.09
CA ARG A 139 9.32 6.50 18.46
C ARG A 139 8.55 5.21 18.20
N TRP A 140 8.23 4.48 19.26
CA TRP A 140 7.55 3.19 19.20
C TRP A 140 6.10 3.28 18.76
N PHE A 141 5.43 4.42 18.97
CA PHE A 141 4.00 4.55 18.73
C PHE A 141 3.71 5.18 17.37
N SER A 142 2.73 4.65 16.64
CA SER A 142 2.17 5.30 15.46
C SER A 142 0.68 5.06 15.34
N ALA A 143 -0.01 6.01 14.73
CA ALA A 143 -1.41 5.91 14.37
C ALA A 143 -1.62 6.52 13.00
N GLY A 144 -2.61 6.03 12.28
CA GLY A 144 -2.90 6.54 10.94
C GLY A 144 -4.29 6.22 10.46
N GLY A 145 -4.68 6.93 9.43
CA GLY A 145 -5.95 6.79 8.74
C GLY A 145 -5.72 6.66 7.25
N TYR A 146 -6.51 5.81 6.61
CA TYR A 146 -6.60 5.67 5.17
C TYR A 146 -8.02 6.04 4.74
N PHE A 147 -8.15 6.68 3.60
CA PHE A 147 -9.41 6.95 2.93
C PHE A 147 -9.28 6.60 1.45
N ALA A 148 -10.32 6.00 0.86
CA ALA A 148 -10.43 5.77 -0.57
C ALA A 148 -11.82 6.15 -1.05
N SER A 149 -11.90 6.82 -2.20
CA SER A 149 -13.17 7.04 -2.89
C SER A 149 -13.68 5.75 -3.53
N GLN A 150 -14.93 5.77 -4.00
CA GLN A 150 -15.62 4.64 -4.63
C GLN A 150 -14.77 3.93 -5.69
N ALA A 151 -14.09 4.71 -6.53
CA ALA A 151 -13.32 4.19 -7.65
C ALA A 151 -11.93 3.67 -7.24
N SER A 152 -11.44 4.00 -6.04
CA SER A 152 -10.21 3.47 -5.44
C SER A 152 -10.46 2.41 -4.36
N ASN A 153 -11.71 2.08 -4.05
CA ASN A 153 -12.08 1.17 -2.98
C ASN A 153 -11.68 -0.30 -3.30
N VAL A 154 -10.68 -0.82 -2.57
CA VAL A 154 -10.16 -2.19 -2.70
C VAL A 154 -11.03 -3.26 -2.04
N PHE A 155 -12.02 -2.86 -1.24
CA PHE A 155 -12.94 -3.77 -0.56
C PHE A 155 -14.32 -3.89 -1.21
N LYS A 156 -14.54 -3.22 -2.34
CA LYS A 156 -15.80 -3.25 -3.11
C LYS A 156 -16.37 -4.66 -3.35
N ASP A 157 -15.50 -5.66 -3.46
CA ASP A 157 -15.86 -7.07 -3.70
C ASP A 157 -15.59 -7.99 -2.49
N VAL A 158 -14.94 -7.47 -1.45
CA VAL A 158 -14.66 -8.18 -0.18
C VAL A 158 -15.81 -7.98 0.81
N PHE A 159 -16.43 -6.81 0.81
CA PHE A 159 -17.57 -6.46 1.65
C PHE A 159 -18.82 -6.10 0.80
N LEU A 160 -20.01 -6.10 1.41
CA LEU A 160 -21.34 -6.15 0.76
C LEU A 160 -21.59 -5.17 -0.42
N THR A 161 -22.58 -5.54 -1.24
CA THR A 161 -23.23 -4.65 -2.23
C THR A 161 -24.09 -3.61 -1.52
N THR A 162 -23.65 -2.34 -1.55
CA THR A 162 -24.30 -1.09 -1.06
C THR A 162 -24.54 -1.00 0.45
N PRO A 163 -24.28 0.15 1.14
CA PRO A 163 -23.52 1.38 0.84
C PRO A 163 -21.99 1.26 1.00
N MET A 164 -21.48 0.07 1.31
CA MET A 164 -20.05 -0.24 1.49
C MET A 164 -19.16 -0.02 0.24
N GLN A 165 -19.78 0.33 -0.88
CA GLN A 165 -19.13 0.50 -2.18
C GLN A 165 -18.74 1.95 -2.48
N LYS A 166 -19.17 2.93 -1.67
CA LYS A 166 -19.00 4.34 -2.00
C LYS A 166 -17.70 4.94 -1.50
N ASP A 167 -17.29 4.71 -0.26
CA ASP A 167 -16.01 5.21 0.24
C ASP A 167 -15.47 4.21 1.26
N ASP A 168 -14.16 4.05 1.30
CA ASP A 168 -13.45 3.21 2.25
C ASP A 168 -12.68 4.08 3.23
N CYS A 169 -12.64 3.67 4.50
CA CYS A 169 -11.75 4.26 5.47
C CYS A 169 -11.21 3.18 6.39
N ALA A 170 -9.94 3.25 6.72
CA ALA A 170 -9.35 2.41 7.75
C ALA A 170 -8.59 3.29 8.73
N ALA A 171 -8.51 2.85 9.98
CA ALA A 171 -7.67 3.48 10.98
C ALA A 171 -6.85 2.41 11.68
N TYR A 172 -5.63 2.76 12.08
CA TYR A 172 -4.77 1.86 12.82
C TYR A 172 -4.04 2.57 13.95
N ILE A 173 -3.68 1.78 14.95
CA ILE A 173 -2.68 2.10 15.96
C ILE A 173 -1.64 0.99 15.97
N LYS A 174 -0.39 1.36 16.22
CA LYS A 174 0.73 0.43 16.18
C LYS A 174 1.78 0.81 17.23
N LEU A 175 2.27 -0.20 17.94
CA LEU A 175 3.51 -0.10 18.71
C LEU A 175 4.56 -1.02 18.09
N GLU A 176 5.75 -0.51 17.78
CA GLU A 176 6.84 -1.30 17.23
C GLU A 176 8.22 -0.86 17.76
N THR A 177 9.09 -1.84 18.00
CA THR A 177 10.55 -1.67 18.11
C THR A 177 11.17 -2.26 16.84
N LYS A 178 12.18 -1.60 16.31
CA LYS A 178 13.01 -2.11 15.20
C LYS A 178 14.44 -2.17 15.66
N GLY A 179 15.05 -3.35 15.56
CA GLY A 179 16.42 -3.59 16.02
C GLY A 179 17.44 -2.75 15.26
N SER A 180 17.11 -2.34 14.03
CA SER A 180 17.94 -1.51 13.15
C SER A 180 17.70 0.00 13.28
N ASP A 181 16.80 0.44 14.16
CA ASP A 181 16.44 1.86 14.30
C ASP A 181 16.74 2.37 15.72
N PRO A 182 17.79 3.20 15.92
CA PRO A 182 18.19 3.65 17.25
C PRO A 182 17.10 4.44 18.00
N ASP A 183 16.13 5.06 17.31
CA ASP A 183 15.02 5.79 17.95
C ASP A 183 13.99 4.85 18.61
N THR A 184 13.97 3.57 18.22
CA THR A 184 12.94 2.61 18.64
C THR A 184 13.50 1.29 19.15
N SER A 185 14.79 1.03 19.00
CA SER A 185 15.40 -0.24 19.38
C SER A 185 15.44 -0.40 20.91
N PHE A 186 14.88 -1.50 21.42
CA PHE A 186 15.14 -1.95 22.79
C PHE A 186 16.35 -2.87 22.89
N LEU A 187 16.61 -3.63 21.83
CA LEU A 187 17.69 -4.60 21.72
C LEU A 187 18.09 -4.71 20.25
N GLU A 188 19.39 -4.69 19.98
CA GLU A 188 19.91 -4.91 18.64
C GLU A 188 19.40 -6.22 18.05
N GLY A 189 18.98 -6.18 16.78
CA GLY A 189 18.41 -7.34 16.09
C GLY A 189 16.97 -7.71 16.46
N LEU A 190 16.35 -7.07 17.48
CA LEU A 190 14.96 -7.33 17.87
C LEU A 190 13.96 -6.43 17.14
N ASP A 191 13.15 -7.03 16.28
CA ASP A 191 11.95 -6.41 15.73
C ASP A 191 10.72 -7.00 16.42
N LEU A 192 9.92 -6.18 17.10
CA LEU A 192 8.71 -6.62 17.80
C LEU A 192 7.64 -5.56 17.64
N GLY A 193 6.38 -5.98 17.47
CA GLY A 193 5.30 -5.01 17.46
C GLY A 193 3.91 -5.62 17.53
N VAL A 194 2.96 -4.71 17.72
CA VAL A 194 1.52 -4.96 17.67
C VAL A 194 0.87 -3.87 16.84
N ASP A 195 -0.07 -4.29 15.99
CA ASP A 195 -0.88 -3.44 15.12
C ASP A 195 -2.34 -3.85 15.32
N VAL A 196 -3.21 -2.86 15.52
CA VAL A 196 -4.66 -3.03 15.50
C VAL A 196 -5.25 -2.04 14.53
N ARG A 197 -6.06 -2.57 13.60
CA ARG A 197 -6.75 -1.83 12.54
C ARG A 197 -8.24 -2.03 12.62
N THR A 198 -8.95 -0.98 12.28
CA THR A 198 -10.40 -0.99 12.10
C THR A 198 -10.70 -0.67 10.66
N TYR A 199 -11.59 -1.42 10.04
CA TYR A 199 -12.02 -1.18 8.67
C TYR A 199 -13.42 -0.58 8.63
N MET A 200 -13.62 0.44 7.80
CA MET A 200 -14.90 1.10 7.54
C MET A 200 -15.69 1.47 8.81
N PRO A 201 -15.05 2.09 9.83
CA PRO A 201 -15.70 2.30 11.13
C PRO A 201 -16.96 3.16 11.03
N VAL A 202 -16.96 4.18 10.17
CA VAL A 202 -18.12 5.08 9.94
C VAL A 202 -19.33 4.30 9.43
N TYR A 203 -19.13 3.40 8.47
CA TYR A 203 -20.21 2.59 7.92
C TYR A 203 -20.78 1.63 8.96
N TYR A 204 -19.94 0.97 9.75
CA TYR A 204 -20.40 0.05 10.80
C TYR A 204 -21.39 0.73 11.76
N PHE A 205 -21.06 1.93 12.26
CA PHE A 205 -21.94 2.66 13.18
C PHE A 205 -23.24 3.11 12.50
N ALA A 206 -23.16 3.63 11.26
CA ALA A 206 -24.33 4.07 10.50
C ALA A 206 -25.29 2.91 10.16
N ALA A 207 -24.74 1.78 9.69
CA ALA A 207 -25.52 0.59 9.36
C ALA A 207 -26.16 -0.03 10.61
N ARG A 208 -25.40 -0.12 11.71
CA ARG A 208 -25.91 -0.66 12.99
C ARG A 208 -27.09 0.15 13.52
N ALA A 209 -27.08 1.47 13.36
CA ALA A 209 -28.19 2.34 13.78
C ALA A 209 -29.49 2.13 12.97
N GLN A 210 -29.41 1.53 11.79
CA GLN A 210 -30.55 1.29 10.90
C GLN A 210 -31.14 -0.13 10.99
N LEU A 211 -30.52 -1.03 11.79
CA LEU A 211 -30.97 -2.42 11.89
C LEU A 211 -32.16 -2.57 12.85
N PRO A 212 -33.22 -3.32 12.47
CA PRO A 212 -34.32 -3.63 13.38
C PRO A 212 -33.84 -4.52 14.53
N ALA A 213 -34.42 -4.34 15.71
CA ALA A 213 -34.13 -5.19 16.86
C ALA A 213 -34.75 -6.59 16.68
N PRO A 214 -34.06 -7.68 17.09
CA PRO A 214 -32.72 -7.71 17.65
C PRO A 214 -31.63 -7.57 16.57
N VAL A 215 -30.67 -6.69 16.82
CA VAL A 215 -29.57 -6.41 15.89
C VAL A 215 -28.73 -7.68 15.70
N PRO A 216 -28.52 -8.17 14.47
CA PRO A 216 -27.62 -9.30 14.20
C PRO A 216 -26.23 -9.06 14.76
N ALA A 217 -25.55 -10.12 15.22
CA ALA A 217 -24.19 -10.08 15.76
C ALA A 217 -23.14 -9.80 14.67
N ILE A 218 -23.18 -8.62 14.06
CA ILE A 218 -22.10 -8.10 13.22
C ILE A 218 -21.16 -7.38 14.18
N TYR A 219 -19.94 -7.89 14.33
CA TYR A 219 -18.95 -7.23 15.18
C TYR A 219 -18.31 -6.05 14.45
N PHE A 220 -17.71 -5.13 15.20
CA PHE A 220 -16.87 -4.11 14.60
C PHE A 220 -15.69 -4.79 13.87
N PRO A 221 -15.48 -4.54 12.56
CA PRO A 221 -14.45 -5.20 11.77
C PRO A 221 -13.05 -4.71 12.19
N VAL A 222 -12.40 -5.55 12.99
CA VAL A 222 -11.08 -5.32 13.55
C VAL A 222 -10.15 -6.38 13.01
N TYR A 223 -8.94 -5.97 12.64
CA TYR A 223 -7.85 -6.86 12.32
C TYR A 223 -6.63 -6.45 13.14
N GLY A 224 -5.85 -7.41 13.60
CA GLY A 224 -4.62 -7.13 14.29
C GLY A 224 -3.52 -8.12 13.94
N LYS A 225 -2.29 -7.67 14.17
CA LYS A 225 -1.08 -8.47 14.03
C LYS A 225 -0.21 -8.24 15.26
N VAL A 226 0.32 -9.32 15.83
CA VAL A 226 1.47 -9.29 16.74
C VAL A 226 2.62 -9.98 16.03
N TRP A 227 3.81 -9.40 16.06
CA TRP A 227 4.99 -10.01 15.47
C TRP A 227 6.20 -9.82 16.33
N GLY A 228 7.09 -10.79 16.30
CA GLY A 228 8.41 -10.72 16.90
C GLY A 228 9.41 -11.43 16.01
N SER A 229 10.60 -10.87 15.88
CA SER A 229 11.73 -11.54 15.28
C SER A 229 13.02 -11.07 15.90
N TYR A 230 13.97 -11.97 16.03
CA TYR A 230 15.29 -11.67 16.59
C TYR A 230 16.36 -12.18 15.63
N ARG A 231 17.19 -11.26 15.15
CA ARG A 231 18.42 -11.55 14.39
C ARG A 231 19.58 -11.65 15.38
N HIS A 232 20.29 -12.76 15.33
CA HIS A 232 21.55 -12.95 16.03
C HIS A 232 22.67 -13.11 14.99
N ASP A 233 23.64 -12.21 15.05
CA ASP A 233 24.82 -12.26 14.20
C ASP A 233 25.86 -13.22 14.79
N MET A 234 26.39 -14.10 13.95
CA MET A 234 27.40 -15.11 14.33
C MET A 234 28.80 -14.66 13.89
N GLY A 235 29.11 -13.38 14.12
CA GLY A 235 30.33 -12.73 13.62
C GLY A 235 30.28 -12.48 12.10
N GLU A 236 31.44 -12.51 11.44
CA GLU A 236 31.59 -12.21 10.00
C GLU A 236 30.99 -13.29 9.07
N TYR A 237 30.62 -14.45 9.62
CA TYR A 237 30.25 -15.62 8.80
C TYR A 237 28.79 -15.64 8.39
N GLY A 238 27.91 -14.95 9.13
CA GLY A 238 26.48 -14.96 8.82
C GLY A 238 25.59 -14.71 10.03
N TRP A 239 24.30 -14.95 9.85
CA TRP A 239 23.28 -14.64 10.85
C TRP A 239 22.13 -15.64 10.85
N VAL A 240 21.46 -15.74 12.00
CA VAL A 240 20.21 -16.47 12.17
C VAL A 240 19.12 -15.51 12.63
N LYS A 241 17.94 -15.62 12.03
CA LYS A 241 16.75 -14.85 12.41
C LYS A 241 15.60 -15.80 12.72
N VAL A 242 15.12 -15.76 13.94
CA VAL A 242 13.87 -16.44 14.33
C VAL A 242 12.72 -15.45 14.24
N TYR A 243 11.53 -15.90 13.85
CA TYR A 243 10.36 -15.03 13.80
C TYR A 243 9.06 -15.77 14.14
N ALA A 244 8.11 -15.02 14.67
CA ALA A 244 6.74 -15.44 14.91
C ALA A 244 5.78 -14.27 14.65
N ASN A 245 4.71 -14.54 13.91
CA ASN A 245 3.63 -13.64 13.60
C ASN A 245 2.32 -14.30 14.03
N LEU A 246 1.46 -13.57 14.71
CA LEU A 246 0.10 -13.95 15.02
C LEU A 246 -0.83 -12.89 14.45
N TYR A 247 -1.84 -13.33 13.73
CA TYR A 247 -2.83 -12.48 13.10
C TYR A 247 -4.20 -12.87 13.61
N GLY A 248 -5.05 -11.87 13.81
CA GLY A 248 -6.41 -12.07 14.30
C GLY A 248 -7.36 -11.08 13.68
N GLY A 249 -8.62 -11.47 13.47
CA GLY A 249 -9.63 -10.54 13.00
C GLY A 249 -11.05 -10.99 13.27
N THR A 250 -11.98 -10.04 13.13
CA THR A 250 -13.41 -10.25 13.22
C THR A 250 -14.07 -10.22 11.84
N ASN A 251 -15.16 -10.97 11.70
CA ASN A 251 -16.07 -11.06 10.56
C ASN A 251 -15.47 -11.52 9.21
N LYS A 252 -15.47 -12.84 8.97
CA LYS A 252 -15.13 -13.41 7.66
C LYS A 252 -16.28 -13.27 6.64
N LYS A 253 -15.92 -13.11 5.36
CA LYS A 253 -16.80 -13.25 4.18
C LYS A 253 -17.55 -14.59 4.21
N ASN A 254 -18.87 -14.53 4.04
CA ASN A 254 -19.74 -15.67 3.74
C ASN A 254 -19.95 -15.76 2.22
N ASP A 255 -19.74 -16.94 1.62
CA ASP A 255 -19.97 -17.20 0.19
C ASP A 255 -21.45 -17.50 -0.13
N ALA A 256 -22.36 -17.39 0.86
CA ALA A 256 -23.80 -17.58 0.65
C ALA A 256 -24.49 -16.34 0.03
N ALA A 257 -25.38 -16.59 -0.93
CA ALA A 257 -26.12 -15.58 -1.68
C ALA A 257 -27.35 -15.02 -0.93
N ALA A 258 -27.15 -14.15 0.08
CA ALA A 258 -28.20 -13.34 0.73
C ALA A 258 -27.55 -12.18 1.53
N PRO A 259 -28.28 -11.15 2.04
CA PRO A 259 -27.73 -9.85 2.48
C PRO A 259 -26.84 -9.87 3.74
N THR A 260 -26.48 -11.05 4.26
CA THR A 260 -25.60 -11.23 5.40
C THR A 260 -24.30 -11.90 4.95
N LYS A 261 -23.42 -11.14 4.26
CA LYS A 261 -22.05 -11.58 3.94
C LYS A 261 -21.11 -11.55 5.16
N TRP A 262 -21.55 -11.02 6.29
CA TRP A 262 -20.82 -11.01 7.55
C TRP A 262 -21.39 -12.06 8.49
N LYS A 263 -20.59 -13.08 8.84
CA LYS A 263 -20.88 -13.94 9.99
C LYS A 263 -20.04 -13.45 11.18
N ALA A 264 -20.62 -13.51 12.38
CA ALA A 264 -19.97 -13.42 13.69
C ALA A 264 -18.82 -14.44 13.81
N GLY A 265 -17.70 -14.20 13.13
CA GLY A 265 -16.60 -15.14 13.00
C GLY A 265 -15.30 -14.50 13.44
N TYR A 266 -14.54 -15.22 14.26
CA TYR A 266 -13.16 -14.89 14.55
C TYR A 266 -12.26 -15.68 13.60
N CYS A 267 -11.24 -15.05 13.05
CA CYS A 267 -10.18 -15.75 12.34
C CYS A 267 -8.86 -15.48 13.04
N GLY A 268 -8.03 -16.51 13.10
CA GLY A 268 -6.65 -16.41 13.56
C GLY A 268 -5.77 -17.24 12.64
N TYR A 269 -4.60 -16.72 12.30
CA TYR A 269 -3.56 -17.49 11.65
C TYR A 269 -2.22 -17.08 12.24
N TYR A 270 -1.27 -18.00 12.25
CA TYR A 270 0.08 -17.75 12.72
C TYR A 270 1.08 -18.17 11.66
N GLU A 271 2.25 -17.57 11.72
CA GLU A 271 3.38 -17.88 10.88
C GLU A 271 4.64 -17.78 11.73
N CYS A 272 5.41 -18.84 11.82
CA CYS A 272 6.69 -18.84 12.53
C CYS A 272 7.74 -19.54 11.68
N GLY A 273 8.99 -19.14 11.83
CA GLY A 273 10.06 -19.71 11.06
C GLY A 273 11.44 -19.26 11.50
N VAL A 274 12.43 -19.81 10.81
CA VAL A 274 13.83 -19.47 10.98
C VAL A 274 14.39 -19.17 9.60
N VAL A 275 15.08 -18.04 9.48
CA VAL A 275 15.83 -17.64 8.29
C VAL A 275 17.30 -17.64 8.66
N VAL A 276 18.14 -18.22 7.81
CA VAL A 276 19.58 -18.25 8.01
C VAL A 276 20.27 -17.68 6.78
N SER A 277 21.30 -16.88 6.99
CA SER A 277 22.28 -16.55 5.96
C SER A 277 23.62 -17.16 6.40
N PRO A 278 24.04 -18.30 5.83
CA PRO A 278 25.26 -18.98 6.25
C PRO A 278 26.55 -18.32 5.71
N LEU A 279 26.42 -17.32 4.83
CA LEU A 279 27.49 -16.49 4.29
C LEU A 279 26.92 -15.09 4.03
N GLU A 280 27.55 -14.04 4.53
CA GLU A 280 27.30 -12.65 4.07
C GLU A 280 28.14 -12.36 2.81
N LYS A 281 27.63 -11.48 1.96
CA LYS A 281 28.24 -11.08 0.68
C LYS A 281 28.84 -9.69 0.79
#